data_AF-A0A9P7UNE1-F1
#
_entry.id   AF-A0A9P7UNE1-F1
#
_cell.length_a   1.000
_cell.length_b   1.000
_cell.length_c   1.000
_cell.angle_alpha   90.00
_cell.angle_beta   90.00
_cell.angle_gamma   90.00
#
_symmetry.space_group_name_H-M   'P 1'
#
loop_
_entity.id
_entity.type
_entity.pdbx_description
1 polymer ?
#
loop_
_entity_poly.entity_id
_entity_poly.type
_entity_poly.pdbx_seq_one_letter_code
_entity_poly.pdbx_strand_id
1 'polypeptide(L)'
;MSDSDSDLILLTSFYCPECKQAFRSPGGLTCHKNIKHPVISFRPQIGGGGGEHHFETHQHFRADHYNIHGRPVPADKSPESIPEPPIHLPEAWYPFDKRSTFDWSHFFYIELKASNGKINKALDILQAQLLEVGGGQTPFRNTKDLYAAIDSIREENTPWITYNVKYTRELPDNPPLWMMEVYEFCVRDTLNVLIEQLKTEAFRDQFNYTPYREWNTRNERIYSNLLSGDWIWDTARSRA
;
A
#
# COMPACT_ATOMS: atom_id res chain seq x y z
N MET A 1 31.62 48.84 -19.92
CA MET A 1 30.95 48.39 -21.16
C MET A 1 31.35 46.94 -21.32
N SER A 2 30.57 46.04 -20.68
CA SER A 2 29.46 45.28 -21.31
C SER A 2 30.06 44.08 -22.07
N ASP A 3 29.72 42.82 -21.84
CA ASP A 3 28.48 42.24 -21.31
C ASP A 3 28.75 40.94 -20.53
N SER A 4 27.93 40.77 -19.49
CA SER A 4 27.82 39.56 -18.69
C SER A 4 26.69 38.71 -19.28
N ASP A 5 26.98 37.84 -20.25
CA ASP A 5 26.05 36.80 -20.68
C ASP A 5 26.22 35.59 -19.76
N SER A 6 25.57 35.67 -18.59
CA SER A 6 25.35 34.51 -17.74
C SER A 6 24.03 33.88 -18.14
N ASP A 7 24.12 32.79 -18.89
CA ASP A 7 23.02 31.88 -19.22
C ASP A 7 22.19 31.59 -17.96
N LEU A 8 21.03 32.24 -17.88
CA LEU A 8 19.96 31.89 -16.95
C LEU A 8 19.42 30.53 -17.38
N ILE A 9 20.03 29.46 -16.88
CA ILE A 9 19.42 28.13 -16.90
C ILE A 9 18.15 28.24 -16.06
N LEU A 10 17.02 28.43 -16.73
CA LEU A 10 15.70 28.23 -16.15
C LEU A 10 15.67 26.79 -15.63
N LEU A 11 15.84 26.63 -14.33
CA LEU A 11 15.59 25.39 -13.62
C LEU A 11 14.09 25.10 -13.76
N THR A 12 13.72 24.46 -14.88
CA THR A 12 12.38 23.92 -15.09
C THR A 12 12.08 22.99 -13.93
N SER A 13 11.24 23.48 -13.02
CA SER A 13 10.79 22.73 -11.86
C SER A 13 9.55 21.95 -12.26
N PHE A 14 9.56 20.66 -11.98
CA PHE A 14 8.46 19.74 -12.29
C PHE A 14 7.58 19.63 -11.06
N TYR A 15 6.30 19.95 -11.19
CA TYR A 15 5.38 19.95 -10.05
C TYR A 15 4.49 18.72 -10.07
N CYS A 16 4.27 18.12 -8.90
CA CYS A 16 3.24 17.10 -8.75
C CYS A 16 1.85 17.73 -8.92
N PRO A 17 1.00 17.24 -9.84
CA PRO A 17 -0.34 17.80 -10.03
C PRO A 17 -1.23 17.60 -8.80
N GLU A 18 -0.96 16.57 -7.98
CA GLU A 18 -1.75 16.17 -6.82
C GLU A 18 -1.33 16.91 -5.56
N CYS A 19 -0.07 16.80 -5.13
CA CYS A 19 0.40 17.43 -3.87
C CYS A 19 1.20 18.73 -4.06
N LYS A 20 1.37 19.20 -5.30
CA LYS A 20 2.10 20.44 -5.65
C LYS A 20 3.58 20.48 -5.25
N GLN A 21 4.17 19.37 -4.82
CA GLN A 21 5.59 19.29 -4.51
C GLN A 21 6.47 19.48 -5.77
N ALA A 22 7.55 20.24 -5.64
CA ALA A 22 8.46 20.58 -6.73
C ALA A 22 9.67 19.64 -6.82
N PHE A 23 10.04 19.26 -8.04
CA PHE A 23 11.15 18.35 -8.34
C PHE A 23 12.09 18.98 -9.36
N ARG A 24 13.39 18.71 -9.19
CA ARG A 24 14.45 19.23 -10.07
C ARG A 24 14.58 18.44 -11.39
N SER A 25 13.86 17.33 -11.53
CA SER A 25 13.89 16.50 -12.74
C SER A 25 12.56 15.76 -12.96
N PRO A 26 12.24 15.38 -14.21
CA PRO A 26 11.08 14.55 -14.52
C PRO A 26 11.13 13.18 -13.82
N GLY A 27 12.31 12.57 -13.75
CA GLY A 27 12.50 11.28 -13.07
C GLY A 27 12.21 11.36 -11.56
N GLY A 28 12.57 12.48 -10.92
CA GLY A 28 12.23 12.74 -9.53
C GLY A 28 10.71 12.87 -9.32
N LEU A 29 10.02 13.56 -10.24
CA LEU A 29 8.56 13.65 -10.24
C LEU A 29 7.90 12.27 -10.44
N THR A 30 8.39 11.46 -11.39
CA THR A 30 7.86 10.10 -11.63
C THR A 30 8.04 9.19 -10.43
N CYS A 31 9.23 9.18 -9.82
CA CYS A 31 9.51 8.40 -8.61
C CYS A 31 8.59 8.85 -7.46
N HIS A 32 8.45 10.16 -7.26
CA HIS A 32 7.52 10.71 -6.29
C HIS A 32 6.07 10.29 -6.56
N LYS A 33 5.58 10.39 -7.80
CA LYS A 33 4.23 9.92 -8.17
C LYS A 33 4.07 8.44 -7.84
N ASN A 34 4.98 7.58 -8.27
CA ASN A 34 4.88 6.14 -8.02
C ASN A 34 4.90 5.76 -6.53
N ILE A 35 5.52 6.58 -5.66
CA ILE A 35 5.63 6.30 -4.22
C ILE A 35 4.53 6.98 -3.40
N LYS A 36 4.17 8.23 -3.73
CA LYS A 36 3.28 9.07 -2.92
C LYS A 36 1.88 9.21 -3.52
N HIS A 37 1.77 9.00 -4.81
CA HIS A 37 0.53 8.98 -5.58
C HIS A 37 0.49 7.71 -6.44
N PRO A 38 0.69 6.51 -5.85
CA PRO A 38 0.59 5.30 -6.61
C PRO A 38 -0.83 5.22 -7.15
N VAL A 39 -1.01 5.62 -8.41
CA VAL A 39 -2.21 5.30 -9.15
C VAL A 39 -2.08 3.82 -9.42
N ILE A 40 -2.62 3.01 -8.50
CA ILE A 40 -2.84 1.61 -8.79
C ILE A 40 -4.02 1.57 -9.76
N SER A 41 -3.69 1.84 -11.02
CA SER A 41 -4.60 1.94 -12.15
C SER A 41 -5.16 0.57 -12.46
N PHE A 42 -6.18 0.13 -11.70
CA PHE A 42 -6.93 -1.09 -11.99
C PHE A 42 -8.21 -0.83 -12.79
N ARG A 43 -8.65 0.42 -12.87
CA ARG A 43 -9.42 0.88 -14.03
C ARG A 43 -8.46 1.62 -14.97
N PRO A 44 -8.56 1.40 -16.29
CA PRO A 44 -7.89 2.30 -17.22
C PRO A 44 -8.35 3.71 -16.87
N GLN A 45 -7.39 4.63 -16.73
CA GLN A 45 -7.74 6.04 -16.77
C GLN A 45 -8.60 6.21 -18.02
N ILE A 46 -9.83 6.69 -17.85
CA ILE A 46 -10.49 7.45 -18.91
C ILE A 46 -9.67 8.74 -19.01
N GLY A 47 -8.45 8.61 -19.53
CA GLY A 47 -7.57 9.71 -19.82
C GLY A 47 -8.24 10.50 -20.91
N GLY A 48 -8.46 11.79 -20.67
CA GLY A 48 -9.01 12.73 -21.64
C GLY A 48 -8.09 12.89 -22.86
N GLY A 49 -8.10 11.88 -23.74
CA GLY A 49 -7.20 11.74 -24.87
C GLY A 49 -7.73 10.78 -25.93
N GLY A 50 -8.92 11.05 -26.46
CA GLY A 50 -9.24 10.92 -27.89
C GLY A 50 -9.12 9.56 -28.62
N GLY A 51 -9.00 8.42 -27.95
CA GLY A 51 -9.04 7.11 -28.62
C GLY A 51 -9.65 6.04 -27.72
N GLU A 52 -10.73 5.40 -28.17
CA GLU A 52 -11.44 4.38 -27.40
C GLU A 52 -10.62 3.08 -27.34
N HIS A 53 -10.22 2.67 -26.14
CA HIS A 53 -9.70 1.33 -25.90
C HIS A 53 -10.88 0.33 -26.00
N HIS A 54 -10.66 -0.81 -26.65
CA HIS A 54 -11.67 -1.86 -26.72
C HIS A 54 -11.52 -2.81 -25.53
N PHE A 55 -12.62 -3.06 -24.82
CA PHE A 55 -12.69 -3.99 -23.70
C PHE A 55 -13.73 -5.08 -23.94
N GLU A 56 -13.33 -6.33 -23.77
CA GLU A 56 -14.17 -7.52 -23.81
C GLU A 56 -14.10 -8.22 -22.45
N THR A 57 -15.23 -8.40 -21.77
CA THR A 57 -15.32 -9.16 -20.51
C THR A 57 -15.84 -10.57 -20.77
N HIS A 58 -15.37 -11.53 -19.98
CA HIS A 58 -15.74 -12.93 -20.17
C HIS A 58 -17.24 -13.15 -19.96
N GLN A 59 -17.91 -13.74 -20.95
CA GLN A 59 -19.38 -13.79 -20.99
C GLN A 59 -20.02 -14.64 -19.89
N HIS A 60 -19.35 -15.74 -19.51
CA HIS A 60 -19.87 -16.74 -18.58
C HIS A 60 -19.31 -16.63 -17.15
N PHE A 61 -18.16 -15.97 -16.99
CA PHE A 61 -17.49 -15.85 -15.70
C PHE A 61 -17.68 -14.43 -15.19
N ARG A 62 -18.93 -14.10 -14.89
CA ARG A 62 -19.30 -12.82 -14.30
C ARG A 62 -19.08 -12.99 -12.81
N ALA A 63 -18.24 -12.15 -12.21
CA ALA A 63 -17.99 -12.12 -10.77
C ALA A 63 -19.23 -11.65 -9.99
N ASP A 64 -20.37 -12.26 -10.26
CA ASP A 64 -21.63 -12.01 -9.60
C ASP A 64 -21.51 -12.47 -8.15
N HIS A 65 -22.00 -11.67 -7.22
CA HIS A 65 -21.92 -12.01 -5.80
C HIS A 65 -22.89 -13.16 -5.50
N TYR A 66 -22.39 -14.22 -4.88
CA TYR A 66 -23.20 -15.29 -4.31
C TYR A 66 -22.88 -15.42 -2.82
N ASN A 67 -23.90 -15.76 -2.02
CA ASN A 67 -23.68 -16.08 -0.61
C ASN A 67 -23.13 -17.51 -0.45
N ILE A 68 -22.81 -17.89 0.79
CA ILE A 68 -22.28 -19.23 1.13
C ILE A 68 -23.20 -20.40 0.74
N HIS A 69 -24.45 -20.13 0.40
CA HIS A 69 -25.44 -21.13 -0.05
C HIS A 69 -25.64 -21.12 -1.57
N GLY A 70 -24.78 -20.42 -2.32
CA GLY A 70 -24.85 -20.36 -3.78
C GLY A 70 -26.06 -19.56 -4.30
N ARG A 71 -26.62 -18.65 -3.50
CA ARG A 71 -27.71 -17.76 -3.94
C ARG A 71 -27.16 -16.39 -4.32
N PRO A 72 -27.62 -15.78 -5.43
CA PRO A 72 -27.14 -14.48 -5.85
C PRO A 72 -27.47 -13.42 -4.79
N VAL A 73 -26.49 -12.59 -4.48
CA VAL A 73 -26.60 -11.46 -3.55
C VAL A 73 -26.80 -10.21 -4.40
N PRO A 74 -27.90 -9.46 -4.22
CA PRO A 74 -28.11 -8.18 -4.92
C PRO A 74 -26.92 -7.25 -4.68
N ALA A 75 -26.48 -6.52 -5.71
CA ALA A 75 -25.31 -5.63 -5.65
C ALA A 75 -25.38 -4.55 -4.53
N ASP A 76 -26.60 -4.21 -4.09
CA ASP A 76 -26.91 -3.31 -2.97
C ASP A 76 -26.51 -3.90 -1.60
N LYS A 77 -26.53 -5.24 -1.45
CA LYS A 77 -26.24 -5.95 -0.21
C LYS A 77 -24.79 -6.36 -0.12
N SER A 78 -23.87 -5.42 -0.32
CA SER A 78 -22.48 -5.64 0.09
C SER A 78 -22.46 -6.03 1.57
N PRO A 79 -21.51 -6.85 2.05
CA PRO A 79 -21.37 -7.09 3.49
C PRO A 79 -21.39 -5.72 4.17
N GLU A 80 -22.27 -5.55 5.16
CA GLU A 80 -22.30 -4.32 5.95
C GLU A 80 -20.85 -4.07 6.38
N SER A 81 -20.27 -2.96 5.93
CA SER A 81 -18.98 -2.53 6.46
C SER A 81 -19.16 -2.44 7.96
N ILE A 82 -18.27 -3.10 8.70
CA ILE A 82 -18.27 -3.00 10.16
C ILE A 82 -18.14 -1.49 10.42
N PRO A 83 -19.17 -0.83 10.97
CA PRO A 83 -19.14 0.62 11.09
C PRO A 83 -17.96 0.96 12.00
N GLU A 84 -17.09 1.85 11.50
CA GLU A 84 -15.98 2.32 12.32
C GLU A 84 -16.55 2.90 13.62
N PRO A 85 -16.03 2.48 14.79
CA PRO A 85 -16.44 3.04 16.06
C PRO A 85 -16.28 4.57 16.04
N PRO A 86 -17.28 5.33 16.53
CA PRO A 86 -17.18 6.79 16.60
C PRO A 86 -15.91 7.26 17.32
N ILE A 87 -15.21 8.24 16.75
CA ILE A 87 -13.91 8.80 17.21
C ILE A 87 -13.86 9.18 18.71
N HIS A 88 -15.01 9.50 19.31
CA HIS A 88 -15.11 9.87 20.72
C HIS A 88 -15.15 8.67 21.67
N LEU A 89 -15.32 7.45 21.15
CA LEU A 89 -15.34 6.22 21.91
C LEU A 89 -13.92 5.64 22.04
N PRO A 90 -13.56 5.06 23.20
CA PRO A 90 -12.27 4.38 23.39
C PRO A 90 -11.99 3.29 22.35
N GLU A 91 -13.04 2.59 21.90
CA GLU A 91 -12.96 1.53 20.90
C GLU A 91 -12.42 2.02 19.55
N ALA A 92 -12.56 3.31 19.24
CA ALA A 92 -12.03 3.91 18.02
C ALA A 92 -10.50 4.02 17.97
N TRP A 93 -9.85 3.83 19.11
CA TRP A 93 -8.40 3.92 19.21
C TRP A 93 -7.76 2.57 19.52
N TYR A 94 -8.55 1.50 19.69
CA TYR A 94 -8.00 0.18 19.96
C TYR A 94 -6.94 -0.21 18.91
N PRO A 95 -5.77 -0.73 19.31
CA PRO A 95 -5.34 -1.16 20.65
C PRO A 95 -4.75 -0.05 21.53
N PHE A 96 -4.69 1.19 21.07
CA PHE A 96 -4.22 2.32 21.85
C PHE A 96 -5.25 2.70 22.92
N ASP A 97 -4.75 3.16 24.07
CA ASP A 97 -5.55 3.57 25.22
C ASP A 97 -6.34 4.86 24.97
N LYS A 98 -5.86 5.71 24.05
CA LYS A 98 -6.43 7.02 23.75
C LYS A 98 -5.99 7.54 22.39
N ARG A 99 -6.71 8.54 21.89
CA ARG A 99 -6.38 9.25 20.64
C ARG A 99 -4.94 9.75 20.61
N SER A 100 -4.44 10.33 21.70
CA SER A 100 -3.11 10.96 21.69
C SER A 100 -1.96 9.96 21.53
N THR A 101 -2.11 8.71 21.98
CA THR A 101 -1.12 7.65 21.77
C THR A 101 -1.21 7.09 20.35
N PHE A 102 -2.41 7.00 19.77
CA PHE A 102 -2.59 6.72 18.34
C PHE A 102 -1.94 7.79 17.46
N ASP A 103 -2.31 9.07 17.63
CA ASP A 103 -1.81 10.19 16.81
C ASP A 103 -0.28 10.30 16.88
N TRP A 104 0.29 10.10 18.08
CA TRP A 104 1.74 10.06 18.26
C TRP A 104 2.39 8.90 17.49
N SER A 105 1.80 7.70 17.58
CA SER A 105 2.29 6.52 16.88
C SER A 105 2.20 6.70 15.36
N HIS A 106 1.05 7.16 14.85
CA HIS A 106 0.82 7.42 13.43
C HIS A 106 1.83 8.43 12.88
N PHE A 107 1.99 9.58 13.54
CA PHE A 107 2.91 10.61 13.09
C PHE A 107 4.36 10.12 13.07
N PHE A 108 4.85 9.52 14.15
CA PHE A 108 6.26 9.12 14.23
C PHE A 108 6.59 7.88 13.40
N TYR A 109 5.67 6.92 13.31
CA TYR A 109 5.88 5.65 12.62
C TYR A 109 5.55 5.71 11.14
N ILE A 110 4.38 6.24 10.76
CA ILE A 110 3.88 6.23 9.38
C ILE A 110 4.35 7.46 8.61
N GLU A 111 4.12 8.66 9.16
CA GLU A 111 4.38 9.91 8.45
C GLU A 111 5.88 10.28 8.44
N LEU A 112 6.48 10.37 9.63
CA LEU A 112 7.86 10.83 9.81
C LEU A 112 8.89 9.71 9.63
N LYS A 113 8.50 8.45 9.88
CA LYS A 113 9.39 7.27 9.88
C LYS A 113 10.67 7.53 10.68
N ALA A 114 10.49 8.06 11.90
CA ALA A 114 11.58 8.51 12.73
C ALA A 114 12.40 7.32 13.27
N SER A 115 13.71 7.50 13.43
CA SER A 115 14.56 6.50 14.08
C SER A 115 14.26 6.41 15.58
N ASN A 116 14.61 5.27 16.20
CA ASN A 116 14.42 5.07 17.64
C ASN A 116 15.01 6.20 18.49
N GLY A 117 16.20 6.69 18.10
CA GLY A 117 16.84 7.82 18.78
C GLY A 117 16.07 9.14 18.65
N LYS A 118 15.47 9.41 17.47
CA LYS A 118 14.63 10.60 17.27
C LYS A 118 13.33 10.52 18.07
N ILE A 119 12.69 9.35 18.11
CA ILE A 119 11.46 9.12 18.89
C ILE A 119 11.75 9.33 20.39
N ASN A 120 12.79 8.68 20.92
CA ASN A 120 13.19 8.86 22.32
C ASN A 120 13.54 10.32 22.64
N LYS A 121 14.23 11.03 21.74
CA LYS A 121 14.53 12.45 21.92
C LYS A 121 13.26 13.32 21.94
N ALA A 122 12.29 13.03 21.09
CA ALA A 122 11.02 13.75 21.09
C ALA A 122 10.22 13.51 22.38
N LEU A 123 10.21 12.26 22.87
CA LEU A 123 9.59 11.92 24.16
C LEU A 123 10.29 12.63 25.33
N ASP A 124 11.62 12.72 25.32
CA ASP A 124 12.40 13.43 26.35
C ASP A 124 12.10 14.93 26.38
N ILE A 125 12.05 15.57 25.20
CA ILE A 125 11.66 16.98 25.07
C ILE A 125 10.24 17.21 25.59
N LEU A 126 9.29 16.34 25.19
CA LEU A 126 7.90 16.44 25.66
C LEU A 126 7.82 16.23 27.18
N GLN A 127 8.58 15.27 27.73
CA GLN A 127 8.61 15.03 29.17
C GLN A 127 9.13 16.25 29.94
N ALA A 128 10.16 16.92 29.43
CA ALA A 128 10.67 18.17 30.03
C ALA A 128 9.59 19.26 30.06
N GLN A 129 8.87 19.46 28.95
CA GLN A 129 7.76 20.43 28.87
C GLN A 129 6.61 20.10 29.83
N LEU A 130 6.26 18.81 29.97
CA LEU A 130 5.21 18.36 30.89
C LEU A 130 5.59 18.62 32.36
N LEU A 131 6.87 18.53 32.71
CA LEU A 131 7.36 18.85 34.05
C LEU A 131 7.25 20.36 34.35
N GLU A 132 7.46 21.22 33.36
CA GLU A 132 7.33 22.68 33.53
C GLU A 132 5.89 23.13 33.82
N VAL A 133 4.90 22.46 33.21
CA VAL A 133 3.47 22.81 33.35
C VAL A 133 2.77 22.15 34.54
N GLY A 134 3.53 21.50 35.44
CA GLY A 134 2.98 20.94 36.69
C GLY A 134 2.57 19.47 36.62
N GLY A 135 3.02 18.73 35.61
CA GLY A 135 2.86 17.28 35.52
C GLY A 135 2.22 16.80 34.23
N GLY A 136 2.13 15.47 34.11
CA GLY A 136 1.63 14.77 32.93
C GLY A 136 2.47 13.55 32.60
N GLN A 137 1.99 12.74 31.66
CA GLN A 137 2.74 11.59 31.15
C GLN A 137 2.86 11.71 29.64
N THR A 138 4.04 11.37 29.13
CA THR A 138 4.24 11.21 27.69
C THR A 138 3.36 10.07 27.16
N PRO A 139 3.03 10.05 25.86
CA PRO A 139 2.26 8.97 25.25
C PRO A 139 2.91 7.59 25.46
N PHE A 140 4.24 7.54 25.43
CA PHE A 140 5.04 6.33 25.65
C PHE A 140 6.26 6.64 26.52
N ARG A 141 6.76 5.67 27.28
CA ARG A 141 7.96 5.88 28.10
C ARG A 141 9.23 5.91 27.24
N ASN A 142 9.22 5.13 26.15
CA ASN A 142 10.33 5.00 25.22
C ASN A 142 9.82 4.34 23.92
N THR A 143 10.69 4.26 22.91
CA THR A 143 10.33 3.66 21.61
C THR A 143 9.90 2.18 21.69
N LYS A 144 10.38 1.39 22.66
CA LYS A 144 9.93 -0.02 22.81
C LYS A 144 8.46 -0.10 23.18
N ASP A 145 7.99 0.79 24.05
CA ASP A 145 6.58 0.85 24.46
C ASP A 145 5.70 1.23 23.26
N LEU A 146 6.16 2.17 22.43
CA LEU A 146 5.49 2.55 21.18
C LEU A 146 5.40 1.37 20.20
N TYR A 147 6.50 0.66 19.97
CA TYR A 147 6.48 -0.51 19.09
C TYR A 147 5.65 -1.65 19.65
N ALA A 148 5.67 -1.89 20.96
CA ALA A 148 4.81 -2.89 21.58
C ALA A 148 3.31 -2.56 21.38
N ALA A 149 2.93 -1.28 21.43
CA ALA A 149 1.56 -0.86 21.12
C ALA A 149 1.21 -1.08 19.64
N ILE A 150 2.12 -0.75 18.71
CA ILE A 150 1.94 -1.00 17.28
C ILE A 150 1.83 -2.51 16.99
N ASP A 151 2.72 -3.33 17.57
CA ASP A 151 2.71 -4.78 17.41
C ASP A 151 1.48 -5.44 18.05
N SER A 152 0.77 -4.73 18.93
CA SER A 152 -0.47 -5.20 19.54
C SER A 152 -1.71 -5.00 18.66
N ILE A 153 -1.57 -4.33 17.50
CA ILE A 153 -2.67 -4.16 16.54
C ILE A 153 -3.04 -5.54 16.00
N ARG A 154 -4.19 -6.07 16.46
CA ARG A 154 -4.67 -7.43 16.17
C ARG A 154 -5.47 -7.55 14.87
N GLU A 155 -5.46 -6.54 14.01
CA GLU A 155 -6.39 -6.46 12.89
C GLU A 155 -6.12 -7.46 11.76
N GLU A 156 -5.02 -8.20 11.80
CA GLU A 156 -4.66 -9.07 10.69
C GLU A 156 -4.68 -10.55 11.09
N ASN A 157 -5.64 -11.29 10.52
CA ASN A 157 -5.64 -12.76 10.52
C ASN A 157 -4.49 -13.36 9.69
N THR A 158 -3.53 -12.54 9.24
CA THR A 158 -2.44 -12.94 8.35
C THR A 158 -1.08 -12.42 8.84
N PRO A 159 -0.53 -13.00 9.91
CA PRO A 159 0.76 -12.58 10.46
C PRO A 159 1.91 -12.79 9.46
N TRP A 160 2.98 -12.01 9.62
CA TRP A 160 4.24 -12.25 8.91
C TRP A 160 4.86 -13.58 9.37
N ILE A 161 5.36 -14.34 8.41
CA ILE A 161 6.12 -15.57 8.61
C ILE A 161 7.52 -15.33 8.10
N THR A 162 8.51 -15.58 8.96
CA THR A 162 9.91 -15.37 8.65
C THR A 162 10.60 -16.71 8.42
N TYR A 163 11.18 -16.88 7.23
CA TYR A 163 11.99 -18.04 6.87
C TYR A 163 13.45 -17.63 6.78
N ASN A 164 14.34 -18.42 7.39
CA ASN A 164 15.77 -18.27 7.18
C ASN A 164 16.21 -19.22 6.07
N VAL A 165 16.61 -18.65 4.94
CA VAL A 165 17.02 -19.41 3.75
C VAL A 165 18.52 -19.31 3.60
N LYS A 166 19.17 -20.47 3.42
CA LYS A 166 20.59 -20.57 3.11
C LYS A 166 20.77 -21.49 1.92
N TYR A 167 21.77 -21.21 1.08
CA TYR A 167 22.18 -22.13 0.04
C TYR A 167 22.74 -23.43 0.66
N THR A 168 22.20 -24.58 0.27
CA THR A 168 22.51 -25.89 0.89
C THR A 168 23.26 -26.86 -0.03
N ARG A 169 23.56 -26.46 -1.26
CA ARG A 169 24.26 -27.32 -2.22
C ARG A 169 25.78 -27.16 -2.10
N GLU A 170 26.52 -27.97 -2.86
CA GLU A 170 27.98 -27.90 -2.93
C GLU A 170 28.43 -26.48 -3.29
N LEU A 171 29.43 -26.01 -2.56
CA LEU A 171 30.06 -24.72 -2.74
C LEU A 171 31.24 -24.88 -3.72
N PRO A 172 31.41 -23.98 -4.69
CA PRO A 172 32.63 -23.94 -5.48
C PRO A 172 33.83 -23.50 -4.61
N ASP A 173 35.07 -23.71 -5.06
CA ASP A 173 36.29 -23.41 -4.30
C ASP A 173 36.39 -21.96 -3.80
N ASN A 174 35.77 -21.02 -4.52
CA ASN A 174 35.64 -19.63 -4.11
C ASN A 174 34.16 -19.20 -4.16
N PRO A 175 33.37 -19.54 -3.12
CA PRO A 175 31.94 -19.30 -3.15
C PRO A 175 31.62 -17.80 -3.01
N PRO A 176 30.69 -17.28 -3.81
CA PRO A 176 30.21 -15.92 -3.65
C PRO A 176 29.47 -15.77 -2.32
N LEU A 177 29.45 -14.54 -1.78
CA LEU A 177 28.88 -14.25 -0.45
C LEU A 177 27.42 -14.73 -0.30
N TRP A 178 26.62 -14.63 -1.37
CA TRP A 178 25.22 -15.07 -1.34
C TRP A 178 25.03 -16.58 -1.12
N MET A 179 26.04 -17.41 -1.40
CA MET A 179 25.99 -18.84 -1.08
C MET A 179 26.37 -19.14 0.38
N MET A 180 27.00 -18.19 1.07
CA MET A 180 27.48 -18.38 2.44
C MET A 180 26.56 -17.77 3.50
N GLU A 181 25.86 -16.69 3.13
CA GLU A 181 24.97 -15.93 4.03
C GLU A 181 23.62 -16.62 4.26
N VAL A 182 23.01 -16.29 5.40
CA VAL A 182 21.61 -16.62 5.71
C VAL A 182 20.76 -15.40 5.39
N TYR A 183 19.75 -15.61 4.55
CA TYR A 183 18.80 -14.57 4.19
C TYR A 183 17.49 -14.76 4.94
N GLU A 184 17.02 -13.69 5.54
CA GLU A 184 15.70 -13.64 6.16
C GLU A 184 14.65 -13.30 5.09
N PHE A 185 13.65 -14.17 4.94
CA PHE A 185 12.55 -14.02 3.99
C PHE A 185 11.24 -13.90 4.75
N CYS A 186 10.70 -12.68 4.79
CA CYS A 186 9.44 -12.37 5.46
C CYS A 186 8.29 -12.42 4.44
N VAL A 187 7.33 -13.31 4.66
CA VAL A 187 6.16 -13.48 3.77
C VAL A 187 4.86 -13.53 4.55
N ARG A 188 3.74 -13.43 3.85
CA ARG A 188 2.40 -13.70 4.37
C ARG A 188 1.74 -14.82 3.57
N ASP A 189 0.74 -15.46 4.16
CA ASP A 189 -0.13 -16.36 3.42
C ASP A 189 -0.91 -15.56 2.37
N THR A 190 -0.55 -15.75 1.10
CA THR A 190 -1.10 -15.00 -0.02
C THR A 190 -2.60 -15.20 -0.19
N LEU A 191 -3.12 -16.39 0.15
CA LEU A 191 -4.55 -16.67 0.09
C LEU A 191 -5.29 -15.87 1.16
N ASN A 192 -4.77 -15.85 2.39
CA ASN A 192 -5.39 -15.07 3.47
C ASN A 192 -5.30 -13.58 3.19
N VAL A 193 -4.18 -13.07 2.66
CA VAL A 193 -4.08 -11.66 2.22
C VAL A 193 -5.16 -11.33 1.19
N LEU A 194 -5.34 -12.18 0.18
CA LEU A 194 -6.37 -11.96 -0.85
C LEU A 194 -7.78 -12.00 -0.27
N ILE A 195 -8.06 -12.94 0.64
CA ILE A 195 -9.36 -13.05 1.33
C ILE A 195 -9.64 -11.79 2.16
N GLU A 196 -8.66 -11.29 2.92
CA GLU A 196 -8.82 -10.07 3.72
C GLU A 196 -8.99 -8.83 2.83
N GLN A 197 -8.26 -8.75 1.70
CA GLN A 197 -8.49 -7.70 0.69
C GLN A 197 -9.91 -7.77 0.11
N LEU A 198 -10.42 -8.97 -0.21
CA LEU A 198 -11.78 -9.17 -0.72
C LEU A 198 -12.88 -8.80 0.29
N LYS A 199 -12.60 -8.92 1.60
CA LYS A 199 -13.52 -8.50 2.66
C LYS A 199 -13.52 -6.99 2.91
N THR A 200 -12.46 -6.30 2.51
CA THR A 200 -12.24 -4.89 2.84
C THR A 200 -12.83 -3.99 1.75
N GLU A 201 -13.82 -3.16 2.11
CA GLU A 201 -14.52 -2.29 1.16
C GLU A 201 -13.60 -1.30 0.43
N ALA A 202 -12.53 -0.85 1.07
CA ALA A 202 -11.52 0.02 0.45
C ALA A 202 -10.88 -0.59 -0.82
N PHE A 203 -10.95 -1.92 -0.98
CA PHE A 203 -10.44 -2.64 -2.14
C PHE A 203 -11.49 -2.99 -3.19
N ARG A 204 -12.78 -2.65 -2.99
CA ARG A 204 -13.89 -3.07 -3.88
C ARG A 204 -13.62 -2.77 -5.36
N ASP A 205 -13.06 -1.61 -5.70
CA ASP A 205 -12.79 -1.21 -7.09
C ASP A 205 -11.30 -1.22 -7.44
N GLN A 206 -10.48 -1.85 -6.60
CA GLN A 206 -9.02 -1.89 -6.74
C GLN A 206 -8.54 -3.10 -7.54
N PHE A 207 -9.40 -3.92 -8.13
CA PHE A 207 -8.97 -4.96 -9.08
C PHE A 207 -10.13 -5.42 -9.95
N ASN A 208 -9.81 -6.02 -11.10
CA ASN A 208 -10.81 -6.72 -11.88
C ASN A 208 -11.13 -8.05 -11.19
N TYR A 209 -12.40 -8.46 -11.23
CA TYR A 209 -12.87 -9.74 -10.70
C TYR A 209 -13.18 -10.76 -11.80
N THR A 210 -13.31 -10.27 -13.04
CA THR A 210 -13.68 -11.05 -14.22
C THR A 210 -12.51 -11.02 -15.21
N PRO A 211 -12.15 -12.17 -15.80
CA PRO A 211 -11.22 -12.19 -16.92
C PRO A 211 -11.68 -11.26 -18.04
N TYR A 212 -10.73 -10.51 -18.60
CA TYR A 212 -11.04 -9.55 -19.65
C TYR A 212 -9.93 -9.49 -20.70
N ARG A 213 -10.29 -8.93 -21.84
CA ARG A 213 -9.36 -8.60 -22.91
C ARG A 213 -9.49 -7.13 -23.25
N GLU A 214 -8.34 -6.47 -23.34
CA GLU A 214 -8.14 -5.08 -23.69
C GLU A 214 -7.31 -4.97 -24.96
N TRP A 215 -7.69 -4.07 -25.85
CA TRP A 215 -6.91 -3.69 -27.03
C TRP A 215 -6.75 -2.18 -27.11
N ASN A 216 -5.58 -1.75 -27.57
CA ASN A 216 -5.30 -0.34 -27.81
C ASN A 216 -5.98 0.16 -29.10
N THR A 217 -5.82 1.44 -29.40
CA THR A 217 -6.34 2.08 -30.62
C THR A 217 -5.77 1.52 -31.92
N ARG A 218 -4.68 0.74 -31.86
CA ARG A 218 -4.06 0.03 -32.99
C ARG A 218 -4.52 -1.42 -33.09
N ASN A 219 -5.52 -1.82 -32.29
CA ASN A 219 -6.02 -3.18 -32.20
C ASN A 219 -4.97 -4.20 -31.72
N GLU A 220 -4.00 -3.75 -30.93
CA GLU A 220 -2.97 -4.59 -30.31
C GLU A 220 -3.39 -4.96 -28.89
N ARG A 221 -3.08 -6.19 -28.47
CA ARG A 221 -3.48 -6.73 -27.17
C ARG A 221 -2.72 -6.06 -26.01
N ILE A 222 -3.43 -5.61 -24.99
CA ILE A 222 -2.87 -5.05 -23.75
C ILE A 222 -3.00 -6.05 -22.58
N TYR A 223 -1.90 -6.30 -21.88
CA TYR A 223 -1.88 -7.08 -20.64
C TYR A 223 -1.53 -6.17 -19.47
N SER A 224 -2.48 -5.97 -18.56
CA SER A 224 -2.38 -4.99 -17.46
C SER A 224 -2.35 -5.66 -16.08
N ASN A 225 -2.98 -6.83 -15.92
CA ASN A 225 -2.97 -7.60 -14.67
C ASN A 225 -3.25 -9.10 -14.93
N LEU A 226 -3.31 -9.89 -13.86
CA LEU A 226 -3.57 -11.34 -13.92
C LEU A 226 -4.81 -11.69 -14.73
N LEU A 227 -5.91 -10.94 -14.55
CA LEU A 227 -7.19 -11.18 -15.21
C LEU A 227 -7.23 -10.73 -16.67
N SER A 228 -6.22 -9.99 -17.14
CA SER A 228 -6.05 -9.70 -18.56
C SER A 228 -5.34 -10.83 -19.32
N GLY A 229 -4.92 -11.92 -18.67
CA GLY A 229 -4.17 -13.00 -19.32
C GLY A 229 -5.03 -13.88 -20.25
N ASP A 230 -4.42 -14.44 -21.30
CA ASP A 230 -5.10 -15.41 -22.17
C ASP A 230 -5.40 -16.72 -21.45
N TRP A 231 -4.48 -17.18 -20.60
CA TRP A 231 -4.63 -18.43 -19.85
C TRP A 231 -5.88 -18.43 -18.95
N ILE A 232 -6.15 -17.31 -18.26
CA ILE A 232 -7.29 -17.21 -17.34
C ILE A 232 -8.59 -17.09 -18.12
N TRP A 233 -8.57 -16.41 -19.27
CA TRP A 233 -9.69 -16.34 -20.20
C TRP A 233 -10.07 -17.75 -20.71
N ASP A 234 -9.10 -18.53 -21.17
CA ASP A 234 -9.36 -19.89 -21.67
C ASP A 234 -9.76 -20.84 -20.55
N THR A 235 -9.18 -20.69 -19.35
CA THR A 235 -9.57 -21.46 -18.16
C THR A 235 -11.03 -21.19 -17.79
N ALA A 236 -11.45 -19.92 -17.79
CA ALA A 236 -12.83 -19.52 -17.51
C ALA A 236 -13.82 -20.06 -18.54
N ARG A 237 -13.41 -20.20 -19.81
CA ARG A 237 -14.22 -20.84 -20.86
C ARG A 237 -14.36 -22.35 -20.64
N SER A 238 -13.30 -23.02 -20.21
CA SER A 238 -13.30 -24.48 -20.04
C SER A 238 -14.07 -24.99 -18.80
N ARG A 239 -14.35 -24.09 -17.85
CA ARG A 239 -15.05 -24.40 -16.59
C ARG A 239 -16.48 -23.85 -16.52
N ALA A 240 -16.94 -23.17 -17.57
CA ALA A 240 -18.32 -22.74 -17.76
C ALA A 240 -19.14 -23.86 -18.42
#